data_AF-A0A419GJ47-F1
#
_entry.id   AF-A0A419GJ47-F1
#
_cell.length_a   1.000
_cell.length_b   1.000
_cell.length_c   1.000
_cell.angle_alpha   90.00
_cell.angle_beta   90.00
_cell.angle_gamma   90.00
#
_symmetry.space_group_name_H-M   'P 1'
#
loop_
_entity.id
_entity.type
_entity.pdbx_description
1 polymer ?
#
loop_
_entity_poly.entity_id
_entity_poly.type
_entity_poly.pdbx_seq_one_letter_code
_entity_poly.pdbx_strand_id
1 'polypeptide(L)'
;MYPFFYAFFREKTKKNKIGGKQMLNIKIAKEKDKAHGHWLSLPADTEEKLKVLRKLDEGEPIGTTLTLCITDVQSSIPNLKRYIHEHDPLKQLSILATRIEKMSDRDAAIFSGSLDMEAVNGLEDVMKIADSLGNYELFPDVTTPKELGVYLVESGEVEIHKSAWHYLDYERVAVEYESNNNGTYTNLGYVVKTGNNPEQTNTKDKQTIKFFSPLTIFTYPSYEYGECGTDDLPEELSSSEAMCYRDEILAAIEKEKLPSEGDRGLMVYFNEDKSLAQKVYSLHPTVEEWNGELWGVMVAEVYSELTEVEAAMLTDFAVGQMSDGWGEGFEQRPIKTGEGEIYVSFWKSKNFFIKPEQELKQNEAPELGCNTQMVGGM
;
A
#
# COMPACT_ATOMS: atom_id res chain seq x y z
N MET A 1 19.90 22.50 -15.43
CA MET A 1 19.12 22.05 -16.58
C MET A 1 19.87 20.89 -17.24
N TYR A 2 19.52 19.64 -16.94
CA TYR A 2 20.01 18.47 -17.68
C TYR A 2 18.80 17.66 -18.17
N PRO A 3 18.25 17.98 -19.35
CA PRO A 3 17.14 17.28 -19.98
C PRO A 3 17.57 16.02 -20.75
N PHE A 4 18.81 15.55 -20.58
CA PHE A 4 19.41 14.53 -21.45
C PHE A 4 19.03 13.09 -21.10
N PHE A 5 18.79 12.75 -19.82
CA PHE A 5 18.47 11.36 -19.45
C PHE A 5 16.98 11.02 -19.64
N TYR A 6 16.08 11.93 -19.29
CA TYR A 6 14.64 11.78 -19.56
C TYR A 6 14.30 11.69 -21.06
N ALA A 7 15.14 12.29 -21.93
CA ALA A 7 14.98 12.20 -23.38
C ALA A 7 15.38 10.82 -23.94
N PHE A 8 16.35 10.13 -23.33
CA PHE A 8 16.82 8.82 -23.78
C PHE A 8 15.75 7.72 -23.58
N PHE A 9 15.06 7.73 -22.44
CA PHE A 9 13.90 6.85 -22.22
C PHE A 9 12.74 7.19 -23.16
N ARG A 10 12.45 8.49 -23.37
CA ARG A 10 11.37 8.91 -24.27
C ARG A 10 11.62 8.57 -25.75
N GLU A 11 12.87 8.46 -26.20
CA GLU A 11 13.17 8.00 -27.57
C GLU A 11 12.94 6.49 -27.77
N LYS A 12 13.14 5.65 -26.73
CA LYS A 12 12.75 4.23 -26.76
C LYS A 12 11.23 4.04 -26.79
N THR A 13 10.45 4.91 -26.12
CA THR A 13 8.96 4.83 -26.12
C THR A 13 8.30 4.92 -27.51
N LYS A 14 9.03 5.36 -28.56
CA LYS A 14 8.49 5.42 -29.93
C LYS A 14 8.69 4.15 -30.76
N LYS A 15 9.52 3.19 -30.32
CA LYS A 15 9.89 2.03 -31.17
C LYS A 15 9.24 0.69 -30.80
N ASN A 16 8.63 0.55 -29.62
CA ASN A 16 7.96 -0.69 -29.21
C ASN A 16 6.45 -0.52 -28.95
N LYS A 17 5.74 0.23 -29.81
CA LYS A 17 4.28 0.11 -29.88
C LYS A 17 3.95 -1.24 -30.52
N ILE A 18 3.72 -2.26 -29.69
CA ILE A 18 3.06 -3.50 -30.12
C ILE A 18 1.56 -3.18 -30.23
N GLY A 19 1.20 -2.41 -31.27
CA GLY A 19 -0.20 -2.08 -31.58
C GLY A 19 -0.93 -3.26 -32.20
N GLY A 20 -1.00 -4.38 -31.49
CA GLY A 20 -1.72 -5.59 -31.90
C GLY A 20 -2.70 -6.00 -30.81
N LYS A 21 -3.92 -6.35 -31.20
CA LYS A 21 -4.92 -6.88 -30.28
C LYS A 21 -4.39 -8.15 -29.60
N GLN A 22 -4.44 -8.18 -28.28
CA GLN A 22 -4.03 -9.29 -27.45
C GLN A 22 -4.85 -10.54 -27.84
N MET A 23 -4.18 -11.67 -28.03
CA MET A 23 -4.79 -12.87 -28.59
C MET A 23 -4.23 -14.17 -28.03
N LEU A 24 -5.07 -15.21 -28.05
CA LEU A 24 -4.70 -16.59 -27.77
C LEU A 24 -5.33 -17.51 -28.83
N ASN A 25 -4.50 -18.16 -29.63
CA ASN A 25 -4.90 -19.17 -30.61
C ASN A 25 -4.28 -20.52 -30.21
N ILE A 26 -5.03 -21.59 -30.37
CA ILE A 26 -4.57 -22.95 -30.11
C ILE A 26 -4.78 -23.82 -31.34
N LYS A 27 -3.88 -24.78 -31.57
CA LYS A 27 -4.02 -25.78 -32.62
C LYS A 27 -4.49 -27.09 -32.02
N ILE A 28 -5.70 -27.50 -32.36
CA ILE A 28 -6.34 -28.71 -31.84
C ILE A 28 -6.24 -29.80 -32.90
N ALA A 29 -5.80 -30.99 -32.49
CA ALA A 29 -5.71 -32.17 -33.35
C ALA A 29 -6.30 -33.40 -32.65
N LYS A 30 -6.51 -34.47 -33.41
CA LYS A 30 -6.83 -35.78 -32.84
C LYS A 30 -5.60 -36.33 -32.14
N GLU A 31 -5.80 -37.01 -31.01
CA GLU A 31 -4.70 -37.62 -30.26
C GLU A 31 -3.93 -38.67 -31.07
N LYS A 32 -4.65 -39.41 -31.93
CA LYS A 32 -4.08 -40.42 -32.85
C LYS A 32 -3.46 -39.82 -34.11
N ASP A 33 -3.74 -38.56 -34.42
CA ASP A 33 -3.26 -37.86 -35.61
C ASP A 33 -2.93 -36.40 -35.28
N LYS A 34 -1.80 -36.22 -34.60
CA LYS A 34 -1.29 -34.90 -34.19
C LYS A 34 -0.83 -34.04 -35.39
N ALA A 35 -0.68 -34.62 -36.58
CA ALA A 35 -0.19 -33.91 -37.77
C ALA A 35 -1.27 -33.01 -38.39
N HIS A 36 -2.53 -33.47 -38.40
CA HIS A 36 -3.66 -32.78 -39.03
C HIS A 36 -4.48 -31.95 -38.03
N GLY A 37 -3.82 -30.99 -37.37
CA GLY A 37 -4.49 -30.06 -36.45
C GLY A 37 -5.07 -28.82 -37.12
N HIS A 38 -6.14 -28.28 -36.55
CA HIS A 38 -6.78 -27.04 -36.97
C HIS A 38 -6.65 -25.95 -35.91
N TRP A 39 -6.43 -24.71 -36.34
CA TRP A 39 -6.35 -23.54 -35.46
C TRP A 39 -7.74 -23.10 -35.00
N LEU A 40 -7.85 -22.76 -33.73
CA LEU A 40 -9.01 -22.16 -33.08
C LEU A 40 -8.55 -20.89 -32.35
N SER A 41 -9.16 -19.76 -32.69
CA SER A 41 -8.95 -18.50 -31.97
C SER A 41 -9.81 -18.44 -30.73
N LEU A 42 -9.24 -18.07 -29.60
CA LEU A 42 -9.96 -17.93 -28.34
C LEU A 42 -10.11 -16.45 -27.96
N PRO A 43 -11.21 -16.06 -27.29
CA PRO A 43 -12.34 -16.90 -26.88
C PRO A 43 -13.21 -17.31 -28.08
N ALA A 44 -13.38 -18.63 -28.29
CA ALA A 44 -14.20 -19.15 -29.39
C ALA A 44 -15.65 -19.32 -28.95
N ASP A 45 -16.57 -18.88 -29.80
CA ASP A 45 -18.00 -19.14 -29.62
C ASP A 45 -18.35 -20.61 -29.93
N THR A 46 -19.60 -21.00 -29.65
CA THR A 46 -20.06 -22.37 -29.87
C THR A 46 -20.03 -22.76 -31.36
N GLU A 47 -20.25 -21.82 -32.27
CA GLU A 47 -20.29 -22.08 -33.71
C GLU A 47 -18.89 -22.33 -34.27
N GLU A 48 -17.90 -21.53 -33.88
CA GLU A 48 -16.49 -21.69 -34.23
C GLU A 48 -15.92 -23.01 -33.70
N LYS A 49 -16.23 -23.36 -32.45
CA LYS A 49 -15.88 -24.66 -31.88
C LYS A 49 -16.46 -25.79 -32.71
N LEU A 50 -17.75 -25.74 -33.03
CA LEU A 50 -18.41 -26.77 -33.84
C LEU A 50 -17.83 -26.86 -35.27
N LYS A 51 -17.46 -25.74 -35.89
CA LYS A 51 -16.82 -25.73 -37.21
C LYS A 51 -15.48 -26.46 -37.20
N VAL A 52 -14.65 -26.22 -36.19
CA VAL A 52 -13.35 -26.92 -36.05
C VAL A 52 -13.56 -28.40 -35.72
N LEU A 53 -14.50 -28.72 -34.83
CA LEU A 53 -14.82 -30.10 -34.47
C LEU A 53 -15.34 -30.91 -35.66
N ARG A 54 -16.22 -30.35 -36.51
CA ARG A 54 -16.71 -31.03 -37.71
C ARG A 54 -15.58 -31.39 -38.68
N LYS A 55 -14.61 -30.50 -38.88
CA LYS A 55 -13.44 -30.77 -39.72
C LYS A 55 -12.57 -31.90 -39.18
N LEU A 56 -12.48 -32.00 -37.85
CA LEU A 56 -11.79 -33.11 -37.20
C LEU A 56 -12.62 -34.40 -37.29
N ASP A 57 -13.95 -34.35 -37.20
CA ASP A 57 -14.81 -35.53 -37.27
C ASP A 57 -14.93 -36.15 -38.68
N GLU A 58 -14.55 -35.39 -39.73
CA GLU A 58 -14.61 -35.86 -41.12
C GLU A 58 -13.83 -37.19 -41.30
N GLY A 59 -14.57 -38.25 -41.63
CA GLY A 59 -14.03 -39.59 -41.91
C GLY A 59 -14.06 -40.56 -40.73
N GLU A 60 -14.54 -40.16 -39.54
CA GLU A 60 -14.69 -41.08 -38.40
C GLU A 60 -16.00 -41.88 -38.45
N PRO A 61 -16.04 -43.10 -37.89
CA PRO A 61 -17.28 -43.85 -37.72
C PRO A 61 -18.28 -43.11 -36.83
N ILE A 62 -19.56 -43.14 -37.22
CA ILE A 62 -20.66 -42.51 -36.46
C ILE A 62 -20.68 -43.08 -35.03
N GLY A 63 -20.63 -42.18 -34.04
CA GLY A 63 -20.65 -42.53 -32.61
C GLY A 63 -19.26 -42.65 -31.95
N THR A 64 -18.19 -42.30 -32.66
CA THR A 64 -16.82 -42.28 -32.10
C THR A 64 -16.63 -41.06 -31.20
N THR A 65 -16.18 -41.28 -29.96
CA THR A 65 -15.73 -40.18 -29.10
C THR A 65 -14.37 -39.69 -29.59
N LEU A 66 -14.32 -38.46 -30.12
CA LEU A 66 -13.06 -37.81 -30.49
C LEU A 66 -12.26 -37.46 -29.24
N THR A 67 -11.07 -38.06 -29.09
CA THR A 67 -10.07 -37.58 -28.13
C THR A 67 -9.18 -36.54 -28.81
N LEU A 68 -9.18 -35.33 -28.25
CA LEU A 68 -8.51 -34.16 -28.81
C LEU A 68 -7.36 -33.73 -27.91
N CYS A 69 -6.33 -33.19 -28.52
CA CYS A 69 -5.17 -32.63 -27.84
C CYS A 69 -4.74 -31.31 -28.47
N ILE A 70 -4.12 -30.46 -27.66
CA ILE A 70 -3.49 -29.22 -28.10
C ILE A 70 -2.09 -29.54 -28.59
N THR A 71 -1.79 -29.17 -29.83
CA THR A 71 -0.50 -29.47 -30.51
C THR A 71 0.37 -28.24 -30.65
N ASP A 72 -0.22 -27.05 -30.65
CA ASP A 72 0.51 -25.80 -30.75
C ASP A 72 -0.30 -24.64 -30.14
N VAL A 73 0.41 -23.59 -29.75
CA VAL A 73 -0.16 -22.39 -29.11
C VAL A 73 0.51 -21.15 -29.68
N GLN A 74 -0.30 -20.17 -30.04
CA GLN A 74 0.15 -18.84 -30.45
C GLN A 74 -0.53 -17.80 -29.57
N SER A 75 0.25 -16.96 -28.89
CA SER A 75 -0.27 -15.90 -28.04
C SER A 75 0.51 -14.60 -28.21
N SER A 76 -0.14 -13.48 -27.90
CA SER A 76 0.53 -12.20 -27.69
C SER A 76 1.41 -12.19 -26.44
N ILE A 77 1.18 -13.10 -25.49
CA ILE A 77 2.03 -13.31 -24.31
C ILE A 77 3.14 -14.31 -24.69
N PRO A 78 4.42 -13.88 -24.81
CA PRO A 78 5.46 -14.69 -25.48
C PRO A 78 5.75 -16.04 -24.82
N ASN A 79 5.74 -16.10 -23.49
CA ASN A 79 6.09 -17.29 -22.72
C ASN A 79 4.89 -18.20 -22.40
N LEU A 80 3.65 -17.79 -22.73
CA LEU A 80 2.43 -18.50 -22.34
C LEU A 80 2.35 -19.94 -22.87
N LYS A 81 2.92 -20.19 -24.06
CA LYS A 81 2.97 -21.54 -24.67
C LYS A 81 3.64 -22.58 -23.75
N ARG A 82 4.54 -22.17 -22.86
CA ARG A 82 5.27 -23.08 -21.95
C ARG A 82 4.38 -23.67 -20.85
N TYR A 83 3.24 -23.02 -20.56
CA TYR A 83 2.36 -23.36 -19.45
C TYR A 83 1.02 -23.98 -19.88
N ILE A 84 0.80 -24.11 -21.19
CA ILE A 84 -0.38 -24.78 -21.74
C ILE A 84 -0.01 -26.20 -22.13
N HIS A 85 -0.74 -27.17 -21.58
CA HIS A 85 -0.52 -28.60 -21.76
C HIS A 85 -1.49 -29.20 -22.79
N GLU A 86 -1.15 -30.40 -23.29
CA GLU A 86 -1.91 -31.06 -24.38
C GLU A 86 -3.39 -31.32 -24.04
N HIS A 87 -3.71 -31.51 -22.76
CA HIS A 87 -5.06 -31.86 -22.28
C HIS A 87 -5.73 -30.76 -21.45
N ASP A 88 -5.24 -29.53 -21.56
CA ASP A 88 -5.83 -28.41 -20.82
C ASP A 88 -7.30 -28.15 -21.24
N PRO A 89 -8.22 -27.90 -20.29
CA PRO A 89 -9.62 -27.71 -20.62
C PRO A 89 -9.85 -26.49 -21.51
N LEU A 90 -10.45 -26.70 -22.69
CA LEU A 90 -10.81 -25.62 -23.63
C LEU A 90 -11.67 -24.52 -23.00
N LYS A 91 -12.48 -24.87 -21.99
CA LYS A 91 -13.28 -23.91 -21.23
C LYS A 91 -12.37 -22.94 -20.45
N GLN A 92 -11.36 -23.43 -19.73
CA GLN A 92 -10.42 -22.60 -19.00
C GLN A 92 -9.58 -21.75 -19.95
N LEU A 93 -9.10 -22.33 -21.06
CA LEU A 93 -8.37 -21.58 -22.09
C LEU A 93 -9.22 -20.47 -22.73
N SER A 94 -10.52 -20.70 -22.91
CA SER A 94 -11.44 -19.65 -23.40
C SER A 94 -11.57 -18.51 -22.38
N ILE A 95 -11.63 -18.82 -21.08
CA ILE A 95 -11.68 -17.81 -20.01
C ILE A 95 -10.36 -17.03 -19.97
N LEU A 96 -9.22 -17.73 -20.01
CA LEU A 96 -7.90 -17.11 -20.08
C LEU A 96 -7.79 -16.17 -21.28
N ALA A 97 -8.24 -16.60 -22.46
CA ALA A 97 -8.24 -15.76 -23.65
C ALA A 97 -9.08 -14.49 -23.48
N THR A 98 -10.23 -14.60 -22.81
CA THR A 98 -11.09 -13.45 -22.50
C THR A 98 -10.39 -12.46 -21.57
N ARG A 99 -9.56 -12.95 -20.64
CA ARG A 99 -8.74 -12.10 -19.76
C ARG A 99 -7.64 -11.43 -20.55
N ILE A 100 -6.89 -12.20 -21.35
CA ILE A 100 -5.80 -11.70 -22.20
C ILE A 100 -6.30 -10.62 -23.17
N GLU A 101 -7.46 -10.81 -23.80
CA GLU A 101 -8.05 -9.83 -24.72
C GLU A 101 -8.39 -8.49 -24.04
N LYS A 102 -8.64 -8.49 -22.73
CA LYS A 102 -8.95 -7.29 -21.94
C LYS A 102 -7.70 -6.64 -21.32
N MET A 103 -6.54 -7.29 -21.37
CA MET A 103 -5.31 -6.76 -20.81
C MET A 103 -4.83 -5.56 -21.61
N SER A 104 -4.39 -4.51 -20.92
CA SER A 104 -3.60 -3.46 -21.54
C SER A 104 -2.21 -3.97 -21.93
N ASP A 105 -1.46 -3.22 -22.74
CA ASP A 105 -0.06 -3.56 -23.05
C ASP A 105 0.80 -3.65 -21.76
N ARG A 106 0.48 -2.82 -20.75
CA ARG A 106 1.10 -2.87 -19.41
C ARG A 106 0.77 -4.17 -18.70
N ASP A 107 -0.51 -4.54 -18.62
CA ASP A 107 -0.95 -5.76 -17.93
C ASP A 107 -0.40 -7.02 -18.61
N ALA A 108 -0.32 -7.01 -19.94
CA ALA A 108 0.28 -8.10 -20.71
C ALA A 108 1.78 -8.26 -20.40
N ALA A 109 2.51 -7.15 -20.22
CA ALA A 109 3.91 -7.18 -19.82
C ALA A 109 4.09 -7.72 -18.40
N ILE A 110 3.26 -7.24 -17.45
CA ILE A 110 3.23 -7.75 -16.08
C ILE A 110 2.92 -9.25 -16.06
N PHE A 111 1.91 -9.67 -16.83
CA PHE A 111 1.51 -11.07 -16.91
C PHE A 111 2.63 -11.95 -17.46
N SER A 112 3.31 -11.50 -18.53
CA SER A 112 4.47 -12.21 -19.06
C SER A 112 5.59 -12.34 -18.01
N GLY A 113 5.94 -11.26 -17.31
CA GLY A 113 7.03 -11.29 -16.33
C GLY A 113 6.69 -12.10 -15.08
N SER A 114 5.47 -11.99 -14.57
CA SER A 114 5.00 -12.78 -13.42
C SER A 114 5.02 -14.29 -13.71
N LEU A 115 4.69 -14.72 -14.92
CA LEU A 115 4.81 -16.12 -15.32
C LEU A 115 6.27 -16.65 -15.30
N ASP A 116 7.25 -15.82 -15.70
CA ASP A 116 8.68 -16.19 -15.66
C ASP A 116 9.25 -16.15 -14.23
N MET A 117 8.66 -15.33 -13.37
CA MET A 117 9.10 -15.12 -11.99
C MET A 117 8.53 -16.14 -11.00
N GLU A 118 7.27 -16.57 -11.19
CA GLU A 118 6.60 -17.49 -10.26
C GLU A 118 6.81 -18.96 -10.64
N ALA A 119 6.70 -19.83 -9.63
CA ALA A 119 6.68 -21.27 -9.83
C ALA A 119 5.29 -21.72 -10.35
N VAL A 120 5.08 -21.60 -11.66
CA VAL A 120 3.81 -21.95 -12.34
C VAL A 120 3.77 -23.44 -12.67
N ASN A 121 2.84 -24.19 -12.06
CA ASN A 121 2.67 -25.64 -12.21
C ASN A 121 1.35 -26.01 -12.91
N GLY A 122 1.07 -25.33 -14.02
CA GLY A 122 -0.08 -25.63 -14.89
C GLY A 122 -1.08 -24.48 -14.98
N LEU A 123 -2.19 -24.75 -15.66
CA LEU A 123 -3.15 -23.71 -16.07
C LEU A 123 -3.84 -22.99 -14.90
N GLU A 124 -4.01 -23.64 -13.75
CA GLU A 124 -4.63 -23.01 -12.58
C GLU A 124 -3.76 -21.88 -12.00
N ASP A 125 -2.45 -22.09 -11.93
CA ASP A 125 -1.50 -21.06 -11.49
C ASP A 125 -1.45 -19.90 -12.49
N VAL A 126 -1.49 -20.20 -13.80
CA VAL A 126 -1.59 -19.18 -14.86
C VAL A 126 -2.84 -18.33 -14.66
N MET A 127 -3.98 -18.96 -14.37
CA MET A 127 -5.25 -18.28 -14.13
C MET A 127 -5.19 -17.40 -12.88
N LYS A 128 -4.60 -17.90 -11.79
CA LYS A 128 -4.42 -17.17 -10.54
C LYS A 128 -3.55 -15.92 -10.74
N ILE A 129 -2.45 -16.03 -11.48
CA ILE A 129 -1.58 -14.90 -11.79
C ILE A 129 -2.34 -13.87 -12.64
N ALA A 130 -3.09 -14.31 -13.65
CA ALA A 130 -3.91 -13.42 -14.47
C ALA A 130 -4.99 -12.65 -13.66
N ASP A 131 -5.45 -13.19 -12.53
CA ASP A 131 -6.41 -12.53 -11.63
C ASP A 131 -5.73 -11.59 -10.60
N SER A 132 -4.41 -11.67 -10.45
CA SER A 132 -3.66 -10.97 -9.40
C SER A 132 -2.58 -10.04 -9.95
N LEU A 133 -2.72 -9.56 -11.18
CA LEU A 133 -1.78 -8.64 -11.82
C LEU A 133 -1.53 -7.35 -11.02
N GLY A 134 -2.46 -6.94 -10.17
CA GLY A 134 -2.29 -5.80 -9.27
C GLY A 134 -1.24 -5.99 -8.16
N ASN A 135 -0.79 -7.22 -7.92
CA ASN A 135 0.27 -7.55 -6.95
C ASN A 135 1.69 -7.45 -7.55
N TYR A 136 1.79 -6.81 -8.71
CA TYR A 136 3.04 -6.64 -9.43
C TYR A 136 3.12 -5.23 -9.97
N GLU A 137 4.36 -4.76 -10.07
CA GLU A 137 4.67 -3.48 -10.67
C GLU A 137 5.60 -3.67 -11.88
N LEU A 138 5.39 -2.85 -12.89
CA LEU A 138 6.19 -2.81 -14.10
C LEU A 138 7.02 -1.53 -14.11
N PHE A 139 8.33 -1.69 -14.20
CA PHE A 139 9.25 -0.63 -14.60
C PHE A 139 9.50 -0.74 -16.11
N PRO A 140 8.81 0.09 -16.92
CA PRO A 140 8.86 -0.03 -18.38
C PRO A 140 10.26 0.33 -18.89
N ASP A 141 10.65 -0.27 -20.02
CA ASP A 141 11.93 -0.03 -20.69
C ASP A 141 13.19 -0.36 -19.86
N VAL A 142 13.04 -0.97 -18.68
CA VAL A 142 14.12 -1.46 -17.83
C VAL A 142 14.42 -2.92 -18.16
N THR A 143 15.53 -3.18 -18.86
CA THR A 143 15.89 -4.53 -19.33
C THR A 143 17.24 -5.01 -18.78
N THR A 144 17.94 -4.14 -18.04
CA THR A 144 19.26 -4.42 -17.46
C THR A 144 19.38 -3.86 -16.05
N PRO A 145 20.26 -4.42 -15.19
CA PRO A 145 20.50 -3.88 -13.84
C PRO A 145 20.91 -2.41 -13.84
N LYS A 146 21.73 -2.00 -14.81
CA LYS A 146 22.11 -0.59 -14.93
C LYS A 146 20.91 0.32 -15.20
N GLU A 147 20.01 -0.08 -16.11
CA GLU A 147 18.77 0.66 -16.38
C GLU A 147 17.87 0.70 -15.14
N LEU A 148 17.81 -0.39 -14.36
CA LEU A 148 17.04 -0.46 -13.11
C LEU A 148 17.58 0.52 -12.08
N GLY A 149 18.90 0.52 -11.84
CA GLY A 149 19.51 1.44 -10.88
C GLY A 149 19.32 2.91 -11.24
N VAL A 150 19.41 3.25 -12.53
CA VAL A 150 19.09 4.61 -13.00
C VAL A 150 17.63 4.94 -12.73
N TYR A 151 16.71 4.04 -13.08
CA TYR A 151 15.28 4.23 -12.85
C TYR A 151 14.98 4.50 -11.37
N LEU A 152 15.50 3.68 -10.46
CA LEU A 152 15.25 3.77 -9.02
C LEU A 152 15.72 5.10 -8.41
N VAL A 153 16.87 5.61 -8.84
CA VAL A 153 17.41 6.89 -8.35
C VAL A 153 16.66 8.07 -8.95
N GLU A 154 16.26 7.98 -10.22
CA GLU A 154 15.52 9.05 -10.91
C GLU A 154 14.06 9.16 -10.47
N SER A 155 13.40 8.02 -10.18
CA SER A 155 12.02 7.97 -9.68
C SER A 155 11.90 8.41 -8.23
N GLY A 156 13.00 8.34 -7.45
CA GLY A 156 13.01 8.63 -6.02
C GLY A 156 12.76 7.40 -5.14
N GLU A 157 12.60 6.21 -5.73
CA GLU A 157 12.51 4.93 -4.99
C GLU A 157 13.77 4.67 -4.15
N VAL A 158 14.92 5.21 -4.58
CA VAL A 158 16.16 5.24 -3.80
C VAL A 158 16.60 6.70 -3.62
N GLU A 159 16.44 7.21 -2.40
CA GLU A 159 16.77 8.60 -2.07
C GLU A 159 18.28 8.84 -2.00
N ILE A 160 18.83 9.41 -3.07
CA ILE A 160 20.23 9.85 -3.11
C ILE A 160 20.29 11.30 -3.56
N HIS A 161 21.03 12.11 -2.79
CA HIS A 161 21.21 13.51 -3.10
C HIS A 161 21.78 13.72 -4.51
N LYS A 162 21.16 14.62 -5.29
CA LYS A 162 21.45 14.82 -6.73
C LYS A 162 22.91 15.11 -7.07
N SER A 163 23.67 15.68 -6.14
CA SER A 163 25.10 15.92 -6.34
C SER A 163 25.93 14.63 -6.46
N ALA A 164 25.46 13.52 -5.88
CA ALA A 164 26.17 12.24 -5.88
C ALA A 164 25.90 11.40 -7.14
N TRP A 165 24.87 11.71 -7.93
CA TRP A 165 24.41 10.87 -9.06
C TRP A 165 25.52 10.51 -10.06
N HIS A 166 26.43 11.45 -10.35
CA HIS A 166 27.53 11.25 -11.30
C HIS A 166 28.60 10.25 -10.82
N TYR A 167 28.60 9.91 -9.54
CA TYR A 167 29.56 9.00 -8.91
C TYR A 167 28.92 7.68 -8.50
N LEU A 168 27.62 7.50 -8.76
CA LEU A 168 26.90 6.29 -8.37
C LEU A 168 27.23 5.12 -9.28
N ASP A 169 27.41 3.97 -8.63
CA ASP A 169 27.37 2.67 -9.29
C ASP A 169 25.91 2.19 -9.35
N TYR A 170 25.23 2.53 -10.44
CA TYR A 170 23.82 2.19 -10.65
C TYR A 170 23.58 0.67 -10.71
N GLU A 171 24.55 -0.12 -11.19
CA GLU A 171 24.39 -1.59 -11.17
C GLU A 171 24.35 -2.11 -9.72
N ARG A 172 25.19 -1.54 -8.84
CA ARG A 172 25.16 -1.89 -7.42
C ARG A 172 23.87 -1.45 -6.72
N VAL A 173 23.30 -0.31 -7.10
CA VAL A 173 21.98 0.13 -6.60
C VAL A 173 20.90 -0.90 -6.98
N ALA A 174 20.91 -1.38 -8.22
CA ALA A 174 19.98 -2.41 -8.67
C ALA A 174 20.16 -3.74 -7.92
N VAL A 175 21.40 -4.20 -7.74
CA VAL A 175 21.69 -5.44 -6.99
C VAL A 175 21.16 -5.36 -5.56
N GLU A 176 21.32 -4.21 -4.89
CA GLU A 176 20.77 -4.00 -3.54
C GLU A 176 19.24 -4.08 -3.57
N TYR A 177 18.60 -3.39 -4.53
CA TYR A 177 17.15 -3.43 -4.70
C TYR A 177 16.64 -4.86 -4.96
N GLU A 178 17.28 -5.61 -5.84
CA GLU A 178 16.94 -7.00 -6.19
C GLU A 178 17.13 -7.98 -5.03
N SER A 179 18.06 -7.70 -4.13
CA SER A 179 18.25 -8.55 -2.93
C SER A 179 17.07 -8.45 -1.96
N ASN A 180 16.37 -7.32 -1.98
CA ASN A 180 15.23 -7.00 -1.13
C ASN A 180 13.87 -7.22 -1.84
N ASN A 181 13.87 -7.33 -3.16
CA ASN A 181 12.65 -7.40 -3.97
C ASN A 181 12.69 -8.60 -4.94
N ASN A 182 11.59 -9.34 -5.01
CA ASN A 182 11.47 -10.44 -5.96
C ASN A 182 11.00 -9.91 -7.32
N GLY A 183 11.93 -9.71 -8.25
CA GLY A 183 11.63 -9.23 -9.61
C GLY A 183 12.36 -10.00 -10.71
N THR A 184 11.95 -9.74 -11.95
CA THR A 184 12.52 -10.38 -13.15
C THR A 184 12.61 -9.39 -14.32
N TYR A 185 13.65 -9.53 -15.13
CA TYR A 185 13.79 -8.78 -16.38
C TYR A 185 13.04 -9.48 -17.51
N THR A 186 12.27 -8.71 -18.26
CA THR A 186 11.64 -9.15 -19.49
C THR A 186 12.03 -8.23 -20.64
N ASN A 187 11.74 -8.65 -21.87
CA ASN A 187 11.92 -7.79 -23.05
C ASN A 187 10.98 -6.56 -23.04
N LEU A 188 10.01 -6.50 -22.11
CA LEU A 188 9.01 -5.44 -22.00
C LEU A 188 9.27 -4.51 -20.80
N GLY A 189 10.27 -4.82 -19.97
CA GLY A 189 10.59 -4.09 -18.74
C GLY A 189 10.90 -5.03 -17.59
N TYR A 190 11.16 -4.44 -16.42
CA TYR A 190 11.41 -5.16 -15.18
C TYR A 190 10.11 -5.29 -14.41
N VAL A 191 9.73 -6.52 -14.06
CA VAL A 191 8.50 -6.80 -13.31
C VAL A 191 8.89 -7.22 -11.92
N VAL A 192 8.37 -6.54 -10.92
CA VAL A 192 8.63 -6.83 -9.50
C VAL A 192 7.33 -7.25 -8.83
N LYS A 193 7.40 -8.29 -8.00
CA LYS A 193 6.29 -8.66 -7.12
C LYS A 193 6.22 -7.66 -5.99
N THR A 194 5.22 -6.79 -6.01
CA THR A 194 4.89 -5.96 -4.86
C THR A 194 4.21 -6.88 -3.87
N GLY A 195 4.98 -7.52 -3.00
CA GLY A 195 4.45 -8.48 -2.04
C GLY A 195 3.51 -7.80 -1.06
N ASN A 196 2.24 -7.61 -1.40
CA ASN A 196 1.32 -6.73 -0.66
C ASN A 196 2.06 -5.49 -0.10
N ASN A 197 2.90 -4.85 -0.91
CA ASN A 197 3.59 -3.65 -0.47
C ASN A 197 2.50 -2.57 -0.44
N PRO A 198 2.16 -2.02 0.74
CA PRO A 198 1.00 -1.14 0.91
C PRO A 198 1.14 0.21 0.20
N GLU A 199 2.23 0.44 -0.52
CA GLU A 199 2.57 1.78 -1.02
C GLU A 199 1.94 2.13 -2.38
N GLN A 200 1.44 1.20 -3.21
CA GLN A 200 0.87 1.61 -4.51
C GLN A 200 -0.37 0.88 -5.04
N THR A 201 -1.09 0.12 -4.20
CA THR A 201 -2.49 -0.20 -4.54
C THR A 201 -3.40 0.02 -3.35
N ASN A 202 -4.23 1.04 -3.49
CA ASN A 202 -5.67 1.05 -3.21
C ASN A 202 -6.04 2.36 -2.51
N THR A 203 -6.92 3.12 -3.15
CA THR A 203 -8.09 3.68 -2.46
C THR A 203 -8.90 2.52 -1.85
N LYS A 204 -8.31 1.79 -0.91
CA LYS A 204 -9.05 1.07 0.12
C LYS A 204 -9.51 2.20 1.01
N ASP A 205 -10.81 2.27 1.28
CA ASP A 205 -11.34 3.21 2.26
C ASP A 205 -10.59 2.96 3.57
N LYS A 206 -9.61 3.81 3.85
CA LYS A 206 -8.86 3.78 5.10
C LYS A 206 -9.85 4.20 6.17
N GLN A 207 -9.96 3.39 7.20
CA GLN A 207 -10.73 3.77 8.37
C GLN A 207 -9.81 4.53 9.31
N THR A 208 -10.30 5.66 9.81
CA THR A 208 -9.60 6.44 10.82
C THR A 208 -10.06 5.99 12.19
N ILE A 209 -9.10 5.59 13.04
CA ILE A 209 -9.32 5.31 14.44
C ILE A 209 -8.58 6.37 15.24
N LYS A 210 -9.28 7.03 16.16
CA LYS A 210 -8.68 8.05 17.04
C LYS A 210 -8.66 7.56 18.47
N PHE A 211 -7.53 7.78 19.12
CA PHE A 211 -7.31 7.48 20.52
C PHE A 211 -7.04 8.76 21.29
N PHE A 212 -7.87 9.08 22.27
CA PHE A 212 -7.79 10.31 23.05
C PHE A 212 -7.06 10.06 24.37
N SER A 213 -6.15 10.96 24.72
CA SER A 213 -5.42 10.99 25.99
C SER A 213 -5.44 12.38 26.62
N PRO A 214 -5.44 12.48 27.97
CA PRO A 214 -5.33 13.75 28.65
C PRO A 214 -3.99 14.44 28.35
N LEU A 215 -4.04 15.73 28.01
CA LEU A 215 -2.85 16.55 27.75
C LEU A 215 -2.53 17.40 28.99
N THR A 216 -1.24 17.64 29.25
CA THR A 216 -0.80 18.67 30.20
C THR A 216 0.10 19.67 29.53
N ILE A 217 -0.08 20.94 29.84
CA ILE A 217 0.79 22.00 29.34
C ILE A 217 1.34 22.76 30.54
N PHE A 218 2.64 22.96 30.56
CA PHE A 218 3.33 23.68 31.62
C PHE A 218 4.10 24.87 31.05
N THR A 219 4.24 25.92 31.86
CA THR A 219 5.10 27.07 31.56
C THR A 219 6.04 27.32 32.72
N TYR A 220 7.18 27.95 32.43
CA TYR A 220 8.12 28.41 33.45
C TYR A 220 8.11 29.94 33.46
N PRO A 221 7.32 30.56 34.34
CA PRO A 221 7.24 32.02 34.40
C PRO A 221 8.58 32.60 34.88
N SER A 222 9.21 33.43 34.04
CA SER A 222 10.39 34.18 34.46
C SER A 222 9.93 35.45 35.19
N TYR A 223 9.87 35.43 36.52
CA TYR A 223 9.65 36.65 37.29
C TYR A 223 10.96 37.45 37.36
N GLU A 224 11.08 38.52 36.58
CA GLU A 224 12.14 39.51 36.79
C GLU A 224 11.85 40.30 38.07
N TYR A 225 12.25 39.79 39.25
CA TYR A 225 12.73 40.64 40.36
C TYR A 225 13.36 39.77 41.45
N GLY A 226 14.63 40.05 41.75
CA GLY A 226 15.43 39.21 42.63
C GLY A 226 14.89 39.11 44.06
N GLU A 227 14.68 37.88 44.51
CA GLU A 227 14.99 37.40 45.84
C GLU A 227 15.11 35.88 45.74
N CYS A 228 16.25 35.32 46.15
CA CYS A 228 16.49 33.89 46.04
C CYS A 228 15.43 33.10 46.81
N GLY A 229 14.60 32.34 46.08
CA GLY A 229 14.11 31.05 46.54
C GLY A 229 12.62 30.80 46.32
N THR A 230 12.21 30.49 45.09
CA THR A 230 11.41 29.29 44.69
C THR A 230 11.16 29.20 43.17
N ASP A 231 12.03 29.79 42.34
CA ASP A 231 11.65 30.40 41.06
C ASP A 231 11.85 29.54 39.78
N ASP A 232 11.73 28.21 39.86
CA ASP A 232 11.83 27.30 38.70
C ASP A 232 10.75 26.19 38.72
N LEU A 233 9.61 26.39 39.39
CA LEU A 233 8.55 25.37 39.43
C LEU A 233 7.64 25.51 38.20
N PRO A 234 7.37 24.42 37.46
CA PRO A 234 6.47 24.45 36.33
C PRO A 234 5.04 24.76 36.78
N GLU A 235 4.39 25.72 36.13
CA GLU A 235 2.97 26.03 36.33
C GLU A 235 2.12 25.32 35.26
N GLU A 236 1.17 24.48 35.69
CA GLU A 236 0.21 23.83 34.80
C GLU A 236 -0.85 24.84 34.34
N LEU A 237 -1.00 24.97 33.02
CA LEU A 237 -2.03 25.82 32.43
C LEU A 237 -3.42 25.21 32.61
N SER A 238 -4.41 26.07 32.84
CA SER A 238 -5.82 25.64 32.85
C SER A 238 -6.27 25.17 31.47
N SER A 239 -7.33 24.35 31.41
CA SER A 239 -7.89 23.89 30.14
C SER A 239 -8.23 25.03 29.17
N SER A 240 -8.66 26.20 29.69
CA SER A 240 -8.95 27.39 28.88
C SER A 240 -7.70 28.07 28.31
N GLU A 241 -6.60 28.10 29.06
CA GLU A 241 -5.33 28.69 28.59
C GLU A 241 -4.65 27.75 27.59
N ALA A 242 -4.73 26.44 27.82
CA ALA A 242 -4.26 25.42 26.89
C ALA A 242 -4.85 25.56 25.47
N MET A 243 -6.13 25.96 25.38
CA MET A 243 -6.80 26.22 24.09
C MET A 243 -6.13 27.30 23.26
N CYS A 244 -5.61 28.35 23.90
CA CYS A 244 -4.97 29.47 23.20
C CYS A 244 -3.71 29.04 22.43
N TYR A 245 -3.07 27.95 22.87
CA TYR A 245 -1.82 27.44 22.29
C TYR A 245 -2.02 26.30 21.29
N ARG A 246 -3.27 25.97 20.94
CA ARG A 246 -3.58 24.83 20.06
C ARG A 246 -2.83 24.88 18.74
N ASP A 247 -2.80 26.04 18.08
CA ASP A 247 -2.20 26.18 16.76
C ASP A 247 -0.67 26.10 16.82
N GLU A 248 -0.05 26.67 17.87
CA GLU A 248 1.38 26.56 18.15
C GLU A 248 1.78 25.11 18.43
N ILE A 249 0.95 24.36 19.15
CA ILE A 249 1.18 22.94 19.44
C ILE A 249 1.09 22.11 18.17
N LEU A 250 0.07 22.34 17.34
CA LEU A 250 -0.05 21.67 16.04
C LEU A 250 1.16 21.95 15.14
N ALA A 251 1.64 23.20 15.11
CA ALA A 251 2.83 23.57 14.36
C ALA A 251 4.11 22.90 14.90
N ALA A 252 4.23 22.76 16.21
CA ALA A 252 5.33 22.05 16.84
C ALA A 252 5.30 20.55 16.50
N ILE A 253 4.12 19.91 16.54
CA ILE A 253 3.95 18.50 16.14
C ILE A 253 4.36 18.29 14.68
N GLU A 254 3.98 19.19 13.78
CA GLU A 254 4.36 19.08 12.36
C GLU A 254 5.88 19.18 12.16
N LYS A 255 6.56 20.03 12.95
CA LYS A 255 8.00 20.21 12.88
C LYS A 255 8.78 18.98 13.38
N GLU A 256 8.17 18.19 14.25
CA GLU A 256 8.80 17.00 14.84
C GLU A 256 8.78 15.78 13.91
N LYS A 257 7.98 15.82 12.84
CA LYS A 257 7.97 14.75 11.83
C LYS A 257 9.35 14.60 11.19
N LEU A 258 9.88 13.38 11.23
CA LEU A 258 11.16 13.09 10.58
C LEU A 258 10.94 12.69 9.12
N PRO A 259 11.81 13.11 8.18
CA PRO A 259 11.73 12.66 6.79
C PRO A 259 11.74 11.13 6.64
N SER A 260 12.45 10.43 7.54
CA SER A 260 12.53 8.97 7.57
C SER A 260 11.23 8.27 7.98
N GLU A 261 10.27 8.98 8.57
CA GLU A 261 8.98 8.42 8.99
C GLU A 261 7.97 8.40 7.83
N GLY A 262 8.16 9.27 6.84
CA GLY A 262 7.29 9.38 5.66
C GLY A 262 5.80 9.46 6.02
N ASP A 263 4.96 8.85 5.19
CA ASP A 263 3.50 8.83 5.40
C ASP A 263 3.06 7.83 6.48
N ARG A 264 3.95 6.94 6.95
CA ARG A 264 3.64 5.95 8.00
C ARG A 264 3.70 6.56 9.40
N GLY A 265 4.45 7.65 9.60
CA GLY A 265 4.62 8.26 10.91
C GLY A 265 5.25 7.30 11.91
N LEU A 266 4.72 7.25 13.13
CA LEU A 266 5.26 6.43 14.22
C LEU A 266 5.16 4.92 13.96
N MET A 267 4.36 4.49 12.96
CA MET A 267 4.29 3.08 12.57
C MET A 267 5.59 2.53 11.97
N VAL A 268 6.57 3.38 11.63
CA VAL A 268 7.92 2.93 11.24
C VAL A 268 8.64 2.23 12.41
N TYR A 269 8.33 2.61 13.65
CA TYR A 269 8.93 2.02 14.85
C TYR A 269 8.19 0.78 15.37
N PHE A 270 7.04 0.44 14.77
CA PHE A 270 6.25 -0.71 15.19
C PHE A 270 6.85 -2.02 14.66
N ASN A 271 7.44 -2.83 15.55
CA ASN A 271 8.11 -4.08 15.19
C ASN A 271 7.57 -5.32 15.93
N GLU A 272 6.55 -5.15 16.77
CA GLU A 272 6.01 -6.22 17.62
C GLU A 272 5.27 -7.30 16.83
N ASP A 273 4.44 -6.90 15.85
CA ASP A 273 3.67 -7.83 15.04
C ASP A 273 3.60 -7.41 13.56
N LYS A 274 4.11 -8.28 12.67
CA LYS A 274 4.17 -8.00 11.23
C LYS A 274 2.79 -8.00 10.56
N SER A 275 1.84 -8.79 11.06
CA SER A 275 0.48 -8.85 10.52
C SER A 275 -0.29 -7.56 10.87
N LEU A 276 -0.15 -7.07 12.10
CA LEU A 276 -0.74 -5.80 12.53
C LEU A 276 -0.09 -4.61 11.81
N ALA A 277 1.23 -4.62 11.64
CA ALA A 277 1.96 -3.60 10.87
C ALA A 277 1.46 -3.47 9.42
N GLN A 278 0.99 -4.57 8.81
CA GLN A 278 0.41 -4.56 7.47
C GLN A 278 -1.03 -4.02 7.44
N LYS A 279 -1.78 -4.14 8.54
CA LYS A 279 -3.15 -3.63 8.66
C LYS A 279 -3.21 -2.13 8.98
N VAL A 280 -2.28 -1.65 9.80
CA VAL A 280 -2.18 -0.23 10.18
C VAL A 280 -1.23 0.47 9.22
N TYR A 281 -1.75 1.42 8.46
CA TYR A 281 -0.98 2.21 7.51
C TYR A 281 -0.11 3.24 8.22
N SER A 282 -0.73 4.07 9.07
CA SER A 282 -0.05 5.18 9.71
C SER A 282 -0.54 5.41 11.14
N LEU A 283 0.31 6.04 11.94
CA LEU A 283 -0.01 6.46 13.31
C LEU A 283 0.65 7.81 13.57
N HIS A 284 -0.16 8.82 13.85
CA HIS A 284 0.28 10.20 13.98
C HIS A 284 -0.25 10.83 15.27
N PRO A 285 0.62 11.46 16.09
CA PRO A 285 0.17 12.28 17.20
C PRO A 285 -0.42 13.61 16.67
N THR A 286 -1.42 14.12 17.36
CA THR A 286 -2.05 15.42 17.10
C THR A 286 -2.78 15.89 18.37
N VAL A 287 -3.42 17.06 18.31
CA VAL A 287 -4.29 17.57 19.38
C VAL A 287 -5.66 17.96 18.83
N GLU A 288 -6.72 17.65 19.60
CA GLU A 288 -8.10 18.02 19.25
C GLU A 288 -8.82 18.67 20.43
N GLU A 289 -9.69 19.62 20.14
CA GLU A 289 -10.60 20.20 21.11
C GLU A 289 -11.81 19.27 21.28
N TRP A 290 -12.10 18.91 22.54
CA TRP A 290 -13.31 18.18 22.89
C TRP A 290 -13.85 18.68 24.23
N ASN A 291 -15.13 19.08 24.24
CA ASN A 291 -15.83 19.61 25.41
C ASN A 291 -15.15 20.80 26.11
N GLY A 292 -14.50 21.69 25.34
CA GLY A 292 -13.80 22.86 25.86
C GLY A 292 -12.43 22.57 26.49
N GLU A 293 -11.90 21.35 26.30
CA GLU A 293 -10.56 20.95 26.76
C GLU A 293 -9.70 20.46 25.59
N LEU A 294 -8.37 20.56 25.74
CA LEU A 294 -7.41 20.10 24.73
C LEU A 294 -7.02 18.67 25.04
N TRP A 295 -7.19 17.79 24.06
CA TRP A 295 -6.82 16.39 24.17
C TRP A 295 -5.65 16.07 23.27
N GLY A 296 -4.74 15.23 23.77
CA GLY A 296 -3.80 14.52 22.92
C GLY A 296 -4.55 13.45 22.14
N VAL A 297 -4.27 13.34 20.85
CA VAL A 297 -4.93 12.37 19.98
C VAL A 297 -3.90 11.60 19.17
N MET A 298 -3.98 10.27 19.20
CA MET A 298 -3.31 9.42 18.22
C MET A 298 -4.29 9.05 17.13
N VAL A 299 -3.95 9.42 15.90
CA VAL A 299 -4.74 9.11 14.70
C VAL A 299 -4.09 7.95 13.98
N ALA A 300 -4.79 6.82 13.94
CA ALA A 300 -4.38 5.64 13.20
C ALA A 300 -5.21 5.53 11.91
N GLU A 301 -4.55 5.31 10.78
CA GLU A 301 -5.21 4.91 9.53
C GLU A 301 -5.06 3.40 9.33
N VAL A 302 -6.18 2.69 9.16
CA VAL A 302 -6.18 1.23 9.01
C VAL A 302 -6.87 0.79 7.71
N TYR A 303 -6.34 -0.27 7.08
CA TYR A 303 -6.88 -0.85 5.86
C TYR A 303 -8.05 -1.82 6.08
N SER A 304 -8.22 -2.30 7.30
CA SER A 304 -9.23 -3.28 7.69
C SER A 304 -9.53 -3.14 9.18
N GLU A 305 -10.70 -3.63 9.60
CA GLU A 305 -11.07 -3.71 11.01
C GLU A 305 -10.01 -4.48 11.81
N LEU A 306 -9.66 -3.92 12.97
CA LEU A 306 -8.77 -4.54 13.93
C LEU A 306 -9.58 -5.48 14.83
N THR A 307 -9.03 -6.65 15.12
CA THR A 307 -9.57 -7.49 16.20
C THR A 307 -9.33 -6.85 17.57
N GLU A 308 -10.05 -7.26 18.61
CA GLU A 308 -9.86 -6.73 19.97
C GLU A 308 -8.41 -6.86 20.46
N VAL A 309 -7.75 -7.98 20.14
CA VAL A 309 -6.34 -8.21 20.49
C VAL A 309 -5.42 -7.25 19.74
N GLU A 310 -5.65 -7.05 18.45
CA GLU A 310 -4.88 -6.12 17.63
C GLU A 310 -5.06 -4.66 18.04
N ALA A 311 -6.30 -4.28 18.38
CA ALA A 311 -6.60 -2.94 18.89
C ALA A 311 -5.91 -2.70 20.24
N ALA A 312 -5.89 -3.69 21.13
CA ALA A 312 -5.16 -3.61 22.40
C ALA A 312 -3.65 -3.44 22.17
N MET A 313 -3.04 -4.20 21.26
CA MET A 313 -1.63 -4.06 20.92
C MET A 313 -1.29 -2.69 20.33
N LEU A 314 -2.12 -2.17 19.42
CA LEU A 314 -1.94 -0.82 18.88
C LEU A 314 -2.07 0.25 19.97
N THR A 315 -2.98 0.03 20.92
CA THR A 315 -3.18 0.92 22.07
C THR A 315 -1.97 0.90 22.99
N ASP A 316 -1.43 -0.27 23.34
CA ASP A 316 -0.24 -0.42 24.17
C ASP A 316 0.99 0.24 23.52
N PHE A 317 1.13 0.10 22.19
CA PHE A 317 2.16 0.79 21.45
C PHE A 317 1.98 2.31 21.48
N ALA A 318 0.77 2.81 21.25
CA ALA A 318 0.47 4.24 21.31
C ALA A 318 0.76 4.81 22.71
N VAL A 319 0.44 4.06 23.77
CA VAL A 319 0.81 4.38 25.17
C VAL A 319 2.31 4.52 25.32
N GLY A 320 3.08 3.53 24.86
CA GLY A 320 4.55 3.57 24.92
C GLY A 320 5.12 4.76 24.16
N GLN A 321 4.57 5.09 22.99
CA GLN A 321 5.00 6.25 22.21
C GLN A 321 4.67 7.57 22.91
N MET A 322 3.55 7.69 23.62
CA MET A 322 3.21 8.90 24.36
C MET A 322 4.01 9.08 25.66
N SER A 323 4.43 8.00 26.31
CA SER A 323 5.07 8.05 27.63
C SER A 323 6.59 8.14 27.59
N ASP A 324 7.24 7.35 26.74
CA ASP A 324 8.70 7.12 26.75
C ASP A 324 9.31 7.21 25.33
N GLY A 325 8.46 7.26 24.30
CA GLY A 325 8.87 7.40 22.91
C GLY A 325 8.82 8.86 22.45
N TRP A 326 8.06 9.09 21.38
CA TRP A 326 7.85 10.40 20.80
C TRP A 326 7.41 11.47 21.82
N GLY A 327 6.50 11.13 22.74
CA GLY A 327 5.91 12.07 23.69
C GLY A 327 6.91 12.62 24.72
N GLU A 328 7.85 11.79 25.20
CA GLU A 328 8.92 12.26 26.08
C GLU A 328 9.82 13.27 25.36
N GLY A 329 10.22 12.94 24.12
CA GLY A 329 11.00 13.84 23.29
C GLY A 329 10.27 15.14 22.96
N PHE A 330 8.95 15.09 22.79
CA PHE A 330 8.11 16.27 22.58
C PHE A 330 8.08 17.16 23.82
N GLU A 331 7.88 16.55 24.99
CA GLU A 331 7.82 17.26 26.28
C GLU A 331 9.13 17.98 26.61
N GLN A 332 10.29 17.45 26.20
CA GLN A 332 11.59 18.07 26.47
C GLN A 332 11.89 19.31 25.61
N ARG A 333 11.07 19.63 24.61
CA ARG A 333 11.34 20.71 23.65
C ARG A 333 10.42 21.91 23.90
N PRO A 334 10.97 23.10 24.23
CA PRO A 334 10.15 24.29 24.43
C PRO A 334 9.50 24.74 23.12
N ILE A 335 8.20 25.01 23.19
CA ILE A 335 7.45 25.70 22.14
C ILE A 335 7.47 27.19 22.47
N LYS A 336 8.08 27.98 21.60
CA LYS A 336 8.19 29.44 21.77
C LYS A 336 6.89 30.11 21.35
N THR A 337 6.28 30.84 22.27
CA THR A 337 5.04 31.59 22.05
C THR A 337 5.28 33.08 22.26
N GLY A 338 4.28 33.92 22.00
CA GLY A 338 4.37 35.36 22.25
C GLY A 338 4.47 35.71 23.75
N GLU A 339 4.08 34.79 24.63
CA GLU A 339 3.98 34.99 26.09
C GLU A 339 5.08 34.26 26.86
N GLY A 340 5.87 33.40 26.21
CA GLY A 340 6.97 32.67 26.86
C GLY A 340 7.30 31.35 26.15
N GLU A 341 7.78 30.38 26.93
CA GLU A 341 8.01 29.02 26.46
C GLU A 341 7.04 28.07 27.17
N ILE A 342 6.37 27.21 26.40
CA ILE A 342 5.46 26.19 26.91
C ILE A 342 6.03 24.79 26.63
N TYR A 343 5.70 23.85 27.50
CA TYR A 343 6.10 22.44 27.42
C TYR A 343 4.83 21.60 27.46
N VAL A 344 4.75 20.59 26.59
CA VAL A 344 3.52 19.82 26.40
C VAL A 344 3.79 18.35 26.68
N SER A 345 3.05 17.80 27.63
CA SER A 345 3.12 16.39 27.99
C SER A 345 1.86 15.66 27.51
N PHE A 346 2.06 14.64 26.68
CA PHE A 346 1.01 13.71 26.25
C PHE A 346 0.76 12.60 27.25
N TRP A 347 1.42 12.63 28.42
CA TRP A 347 1.37 11.58 29.43
C TRP A 347 1.16 12.16 30.84
N LYS A 348 0.09 11.74 31.54
CA LYS A 348 -0.16 12.11 32.94
C LYS A 348 0.13 10.94 33.88
N SER A 349 1.23 11.00 34.62
CA SER A 349 1.64 9.92 35.55
C SER A 349 0.60 9.54 36.60
N LYS A 350 -0.34 10.43 36.92
CA LYS A 350 -1.53 10.15 37.73
C LYS A 350 -2.76 10.25 36.83
N ASN A 351 -3.46 9.13 36.64
CA ASN A 351 -4.71 9.00 35.89
C ASN A 351 -4.63 9.06 34.36
N PHE A 352 -3.48 8.69 33.77
CA PHE A 352 -3.44 8.48 32.32
C PHE A 352 -4.36 7.34 31.90
N PHE A 353 -5.16 7.60 30.88
CA PHE A 353 -5.85 6.59 30.10
C PHE A 353 -5.81 7.02 28.63
N ILE A 354 -5.87 6.04 27.75
CA ILE A 354 -6.12 6.25 26.34
C ILE A 354 -7.42 5.53 26.00
N LYS A 355 -8.34 6.22 25.31
CA LYS A 355 -9.65 5.64 24.92
C LYS A 355 -9.93 5.88 23.45
N PRO A 356 -10.49 4.89 22.73
CA PRO A 356 -10.96 5.12 21.37
C PRO A 356 -12.12 6.13 21.38
N GLU A 357 -12.24 6.91 20.31
CA GLU A 357 -13.24 7.98 20.16
C GLU A 357 -14.67 7.53 20.49
N GLN A 358 -15.03 6.32 20.05
CA GLN A 358 -16.38 5.77 20.26
C GLN A 358 -16.69 5.59 21.76
N GLU A 359 -15.73 5.16 22.57
CA GLU A 359 -15.92 4.97 24.00
C GLU A 359 -15.93 6.29 24.78
N LEU A 360 -15.14 7.28 24.33
CA LEU A 360 -15.10 8.59 24.98
C LEU A 360 -16.40 9.36 24.69
N LYS A 361 -16.86 9.38 23.44
CA LYS A 361 -18.00 10.21 23.01
C LYS A 361 -19.37 9.56 23.21
N GLN A 362 -19.47 8.24 23.40
CA GLN A 362 -20.74 7.57 23.71
C GLN A 362 -21.12 7.61 25.19
N ASN A 363 -20.15 7.71 26.10
CA ASN A 363 -20.40 7.73 27.54
C ASN A 363 -20.84 9.10 28.09
N GLU A 364 -20.90 10.14 27.25
CA GLU A 364 -21.32 11.49 27.62
C GLU A 364 -22.44 12.02 26.70
N ALA A 365 -23.47 11.20 26.44
CA ALA A 365 -24.75 11.75 26.01
C ALA A 365 -25.30 12.68 27.11
N PRO A 366 -25.79 13.89 26.80
CA PRO A 366 -26.18 14.86 27.82
C PRO A 366 -27.34 14.32 28.66
N GLU A 367 -27.18 14.33 29.98
CA GLU A 367 -28.31 14.28 30.92
C GLU A 367 -29.20 15.51 30.66
N LEU A 368 -30.16 15.35 29.74
CA LEU A 368 -31.30 16.24 29.62
C LEU A 368 -32.11 16.10 30.92
N GLY A 369 -31.88 17.06 31.81
CA GLY A 369 -32.59 17.22 33.07
C GLY A 369 -34.10 17.14 32.87
N CYS A 370 -34.69 16.04 33.33
CA CYS A 370 -36.12 15.94 33.57
C CYS A 370 -36.43 16.77 34.82
N ASN A 371 -36.78 18.04 34.63
CA ASN A 371 -37.42 18.86 35.66
C ASN A 371 -38.64 19.56 35.05
N THR A 372 -39.69 18.78 34.79
CA THR A 372 -41.03 19.34 34.65
C THR A 372 -41.55 19.61 36.07
N GLN A 373 -41.28 20.82 36.56
CA GLN A 373 -41.84 21.35 37.78
C GLN A 373 -43.36 21.50 37.59
N MET A 374 -44.15 20.70 38.31
CA MET A 374 -45.58 20.91 38.46
C MET A 374 -45.83 22.20 39.25
N VAL A 375 -46.46 23.17 38.60
CA VAL A 375 -47.00 24.37 39.25
C VAL A 375 -48.47 24.11 39.58
N GLY A 376 -48.75 24.04 40.89
CA GLY A 376 -49.91 24.65 41.57
C GLY A 376 -51.33 24.21 41.18
N GLY A 377 -51.98 23.48 42.08
CA GLY A 377 -53.42 23.28 42.09
C GLY A 377 -53.97 23.15 43.51
N MET A 378 -54.58 24.26 43.96
CA MET A 378 -55.44 24.49 45.15
C MET A 378 -54.79 24.60 46.53
#